data_AF-A0A9P7W2B1-F1
#
_entry.id   AF-A0A9P7W2B1-F1
#
_cell.length_a   1.000
_cell.length_b   1.000
_cell.length_c   1.000
_cell.angle_alpha   90.00
_cell.angle_beta   90.00
_cell.angle_gamma   90.00
#
_symmetry.space_group_name_H-M   'P 1'
#
loop_
_entity.id
_entity.type
_entity.pdbx_description
1 polymer ?
#
loop_
_entity_poly.entity_id
_entity_poly.type
_entity_poly.pdbx_seq_one_letter_code
_entity_poly.pdbx_strand_id
1 'polypeptide(L)'
;MYSDSSRQSTPNPTLKRTRSSEHVQLPQLEPDTYLQVYTHRSLRRPCATTPDEYEDNERLSVLGEKAFDAAVTTVLFYERPLLGLPEMEVSLRRLFVKIPPCS
;
A
#
# COMPACT_ATOMS: atom_id res chain seq x y z
N MET A 1 6.77 1.20 68.18
CA MET A 1 5.98 0.22 67.41
C MET A 1 4.94 1.02 66.63
N TYR A 2 5.32 1.58 65.47
CA TYR A 2 5.03 1.07 64.11
C TYR A 2 3.51 0.88 63.87
N SER A 3 2.82 1.41 62.86
CA SER A 3 3.10 2.32 61.74
C SER A 3 1.74 2.78 61.19
N ASP A 4 1.71 3.98 60.63
CA ASP A 4 0.68 4.50 59.76
C ASP A 4 0.56 3.64 58.48
N SER A 5 -0.64 3.45 57.93
CA SER A 5 -0.86 2.68 56.70
C SER A 5 -1.99 3.27 55.87
N SER A 6 -1.81 4.54 55.52
CA SER A 6 -2.51 5.15 54.39
C SER A 6 -2.00 4.49 53.09
N ARG A 7 -2.82 3.62 52.49
CA ARG A 7 -2.55 3.00 51.19
C ARG A 7 -2.62 4.06 50.10
N GLN A 8 -1.50 4.70 49.78
CA GLN A 8 -1.35 5.44 48.53
C GLN A 8 -1.20 4.43 47.38
N SER A 9 -2.23 4.28 46.55
CA SER A 9 -2.10 3.63 45.24
C SER A 9 -1.48 4.65 44.28
N THR A 10 -0.21 4.46 43.96
CA THR A 10 0.45 5.22 42.90
C THR A 10 -0.14 4.84 41.54
N PRO A 11 -0.50 5.80 40.66
CA PRO A 11 -0.86 5.49 39.29
C PRO A 11 0.41 5.06 38.55
N ASN A 12 0.50 3.78 38.23
CA ASN A 12 1.51 3.27 37.30
C ASN A 12 1.43 4.08 35.99
N PRO A 13 2.52 4.71 35.52
CA PRO A 13 2.58 5.28 34.19
C PRO A 13 2.75 4.13 33.19
N THR A 14 1.69 3.34 32.99
CA THR A 14 1.63 2.41 31.87
C THR A 14 1.62 3.27 30.62
N LEU A 15 2.77 3.34 29.95
CA LEU A 15 2.96 4.02 28.66
C LEU A 15 1.90 3.51 27.67
N LYS A 16 0.75 4.19 27.59
CA LYS A 16 -0.22 3.97 26.54
C LYS A 16 0.44 4.47 25.27
N ARG A 17 0.99 3.54 24.50
CA ARG A 17 1.51 3.77 23.15
C ARG A 17 0.35 4.35 22.32
N THR A 18 0.30 5.66 22.21
CA THR A 18 -0.48 6.39 21.20
C THR A 18 0.10 5.98 19.84
N ARG A 19 -0.47 4.92 19.25
CA ARG A 19 -0.35 4.75 17.80
C ARG A 19 -1.20 5.87 17.20
N SER A 20 -0.60 7.00 16.85
CA SER A 20 -1.14 7.80 15.76
C SER A 20 -1.11 6.91 14.54
N SER A 21 -2.23 6.25 14.26
CA SER A 21 -2.43 5.68 12.94
C SER A 21 -2.67 6.87 12.03
N GLU A 22 -1.59 7.53 11.58
CA GLU A 22 -1.62 8.35 10.38
C GLU A 22 -1.93 7.38 9.23
N HIS A 23 -3.20 7.03 9.11
CA HIS A 23 -3.66 6.20 8.03
C HIS A 23 -3.58 7.06 6.78
N VAL A 24 -2.59 6.80 5.94
CA VAL A 24 -2.52 7.42 4.62
C VAL A 24 -3.83 7.09 3.91
N GLN A 25 -4.60 8.11 3.57
CA GLN A 25 -5.84 7.92 2.83
C GLN A 25 -5.44 7.53 1.40
N LEU A 26 -5.89 6.36 0.97
CA LEU A 26 -5.71 5.93 -0.41
C LEU A 26 -6.66 6.74 -1.31
N PRO A 27 -6.25 7.05 -2.55
CA PRO A 27 -7.15 7.62 -3.54
C PRO A 27 -8.39 6.74 -3.69
N GLN A 28 -9.56 7.38 -3.77
CA GLN A 28 -10.81 6.67 -4.03
C GLN A 28 -10.85 6.21 -5.49
N LEU A 29 -11.36 5.00 -5.71
CA LEU A 29 -11.60 4.44 -7.04
C LEU A 29 -13.09 4.52 -7.36
N GLU A 30 -13.41 4.62 -8.65
CA GLU A 30 -14.79 4.49 -9.11
C GLU A 30 -15.35 3.10 -8.75
N PRO A 31 -16.63 2.99 -8.34
CA PRO A 31 -17.21 1.74 -7.85
C PRO A 31 -17.03 0.55 -8.80
N ASP A 32 -17.20 0.79 -10.10
CA ASP A 32 -17.09 -0.25 -11.14
C ASP A 32 -15.64 -0.74 -11.30
N THR A 33 -14.66 0.15 -11.13
CA THR A 33 -13.23 -0.20 -11.20
C THR A 33 -12.75 -0.87 -9.92
N TYR A 34 -13.34 -0.52 -8.78
CA TYR A 34 -12.92 -1.05 -7.48
C TYR A 34 -12.95 -2.58 -7.45
N LEU A 35 -14.05 -3.20 -7.89
CA LEU A 35 -14.17 -4.66 -7.89
C LEU A 35 -13.24 -5.30 -8.91
N GLN A 36 -13.04 -4.66 -10.06
CA GLN A 36 -12.18 -5.16 -11.13
C GLN A 36 -10.72 -5.29 -10.69
N VAL A 37 -10.19 -4.33 -9.92
CA VAL A 37 -8.80 -4.37 -9.41
C VAL A 37 -8.53 -5.62 -8.56
N TYR A 38 -9.56 -6.12 -7.86
CA TYR A 38 -9.48 -7.32 -7.03
C TYR A 38 -9.92 -8.61 -7.73
N THR A 39 -10.38 -8.53 -8.98
CA THR A 39 -10.86 -9.70 -9.72
C THR A 39 -9.70 -10.34 -10.47
N HIS A 40 -9.28 -11.52 -10.03
CA HIS A 40 -8.25 -12.30 -10.71
C HIS A 40 -8.84 -13.08 -11.88
N ARG A 41 -8.05 -13.32 -12.94
CA ARG A 41 -8.48 -14.03 -14.16
C ARG A 41 -9.09 -15.42 -13.92
N SER A 42 -8.74 -16.08 -12.82
CA SER A 42 -9.30 -17.40 -12.46
C SER A 42 -10.79 -17.36 -12.11
N LEU A 43 -11.33 -16.18 -11.81
CA LEU A 43 -12.75 -15.99 -11.49
C LEU A 43 -13.62 -15.80 -12.74
N ARG A 44 -13.01 -15.69 -13.93
CA ARG A 44 -13.74 -15.59 -15.21
C ARG A 44 -14.60 -16.84 -15.42
N ARG A 45 -15.85 -16.66 -15.87
CA ARG A 45 -16.75 -17.78 -16.13
C ARG A 45 -16.44 -18.42 -17.49
N PRO A 46 -16.22 -19.75 -17.56
CA PRO A 46 -15.84 -20.43 -18.81
C PRO A 46 -16.90 -20.37 -19.92
N CYS A 47 -18.16 -20.03 -19.59
CA CYS A 47 -19.30 -20.06 -20.51
C CYS A 47 -20.02 -18.72 -20.62
N ALA A 48 -19.36 -17.59 -20.31
CA ALA A 48 -19.93 -16.28 -20.58
C ALA A 48 -20.15 -16.13 -22.09
N THR A 49 -21.36 -15.75 -22.49
CA THR A 49 -21.75 -15.57 -23.91
C THR A 49 -21.03 -14.36 -24.54
N THR A 50 -20.44 -13.51 -23.70
CA THR A 50 -19.59 -12.39 -24.07
C THR A 50 -18.18 -12.64 -23.55
N PRO A 51 -17.12 -12.35 -24.32
CA PRO A 51 -15.77 -12.44 -23.81
C PRO A 51 -15.56 -11.38 -22.71
N ASP A 52 -15.58 -11.82 -21.44
CA ASP A 52 -15.28 -11.02 -20.23
C ASP A 52 -13.78 -10.68 -20.13
N GLU A 53 -13.13 -10.37 -21.25
CA GLU A 53 -11.72 -9.98 -21.32
C GLU A 53 -11.40 -8.69 -20.54
N TYR A 54 -12.46 -7.99 -20.11
CA TYR A 54 -12.41 -6.72 -19.41
C TYR A 54 -12.86 -6.80 -17.95
N GLU A 55 -13.22 -7.97 -17.41
CA GLU A 55 -13.75 -8.08 -16.04
C GLU A 55 -12.71 -8.46 -14.98
N ASP A 56 -11.43 -8.57 -15.35
CA ASP A 56 -10.36 -8.86 -14.40
C ASP A 56 -9.29 -7.76 -14.34
N ASN A 57 -8.31 -8.00 -13.47
CA ASN A 57 -7.26 -7.05 -13.14
C ASN A 57 -6.02 -7.14 -14.05
N GLU A 58 -5.96 -8.00 -15.07
CA GLU A 58 -4.75 -8.20 -15.88
C GLU A 58 -4.35 -6.90 -16.60
N ARG A 59 -5.31 -6.27 -17.29
CA ARG A 59 -5.09 -4.98 -17.98
C ARG A 59 -4.74 -3.85 -17.02
N LEU A 60 -5.39 -3.83 -15.85
CA LEU A 60 -5.14 -2.83 -14.82
C LEU A 60 -3.78 -3.01 -14.16
N SER A 61 -3.30 -4.24 -14.03
CA SER A 61 -1.97 -4.56 -13.51
C SER A 61 -0.88 -4.04 -14.42
N VAL A 62 -1.00 -4.25 -15.73
CA VAL A 62 -0.05 -3.70 -16.73
C VAL A 62 -0.03 -2.18 -16.71
N LEU A 63 -1.20 -1.54 -16.64
CA LEU A 63 -1.29 -0.08 -16.54
C LEU A 63 -0.68 0.43 -15.23
N GLY A 64 -1.01 -0.21 -14.12
CA GLY A 64 -0.54 0.13 -12.77
C GLY A 64 0.97 0.03 -12.64
N GLU A 65 1.59 -0.98 -13.25
CA GLU A 65 3.05 -1.13 -13.31
C GLU A 65 3.70 0.13 -13.91
N LYS A 66 3.25 0.55 -15.09
CA LYS A 66 3.83 1.71 -15.80
C LYS A 66 3.52 3.03 -15.11
N ALA A 67 2.30 3.18 -14.59
CA ALA A 67 1.92 4.38 -13.85
C ALA A 67 2.74 4.53 -12.56
N PHE A 68 2.97 3.43 -11.83
CA PHE A 68 3.78 3.42 -10.62
C PHE A 68 5.25 3.73 -10.92
N ASP A 69 5.83 3.11 -11.94
CA ASP A 69 7.19 3.42 -12.43
C ASP A 69 7.35 4.92 -12.70
N ALA A 70 6.43 5.49 -13.48
CA ALA A 70 6.47 6.90 -13.83
C ALA A 70 6.32 7.82 -12.61
N ALA A 71 5.38 7.52 -11.71
CA ALA A 71 5.14 8.31 -10.51
C ALA A 71 6.35 8.30 -9.57
N VAL A 72 6.91 7.14 -9.28
CA VAL A 72 8.09 7.01 -8.39
C VAL A 72 9.31 7.67 -9.03
N THR A 73 9.54 7.48 -10.33
CA THR A 73 10.65 8.13 -11.04
C THR A 73 10.53 9.65 -10.96
N THR A 74 9.31 10.17 -11.16
CA THR A 74 9.03 11.60 -11.08
C THR A 74 9.32 12.15 -9.68
N VAL A 75 8.87 11.46 -8.63
CA VAL A 75 9.12 11.85 -7.24
C VAL A 75 10.62 11.82 -6.92
N LEU A 76 11.33 10.75 -7.29
CA LEU A 76 12.77 10.65 -7.06
C LEU A 76 13.55 11.77 -7.75
N PHE A 77 13.16 12.12 -8.98
CA PHE A 77 13.79 13.19 -9.73
C PHE A 77 13.59 14.56 -9.07
N TYR A 78 12.36 14.90 -8.64
CA TYR A 78 12.10 16.19 -8.02
C TYR A 78 12.65 16.31 -6.60
N GLU A 79 12.64 15.23 -5.81
CA GLU A 79 13.22 15.20 -4.46
C GLU A 79 14.75 15.20 -4.49
N ARG A 80 15.35 14.55 -5.49
CA ARG A 80 16.81 14.43 -5.63
C ARG A 80 17.25 14.63 -7.09
N PRO A 81 17.29 15.89 -7.59
CA PRO A 81 17.64 16.18 -8.98
C PRO A 81 19.06 15.75 -9.38
N LEU A 82 19.95 15.60 -8.41
CA LEU A 82 21.34 15.17 -8.61
C LEU A 82 21.53 13.66 -8.44
N LEU A 83 20.45 12.89 -8.26
CA LEU A 83 20.52 11.44 -8.14
C LEU A 83 21.03 10.85 -9.46
N GLY A 84 22.13 10.09 -9.40
CA GLY A 84 22.67 9.43 -10.57
C GLY A 84 21.72 8.36 -11.09
N LEU A 85 21.71 8.15 -12.41
CA LEU A 85 20.95 7.09 -13.08
C LEU A 85 21.08 5.70 -12.40
N PRO A 86 22.28 5.19 -12.07
CA PRO A 86 22.39 3.87 -11.42
C PRO A 86 21.76 3.84 -10.02
N GLU A 87 21.80 4.93 -9.27
CA GLU A 87 21.20 5.02 -7.93
C GLU A 87 19.68 5.12 -8.01
N MET A 88 19.17 5.80 -9.05
CA MET A 88 17.75 5.89 -9.35
C MET A 88 17.18 4.51 -9.71
N GLU A 89 17.87 3.72 -10.55
CA GLU A 89 17.47 2.36 -10.89
C GLU A 89 17.43 1.42 -9.67
N VAL A 90 18.43 1.51 -8.79
CA VAL A 90 18.46 0.73 -7.54
C VAL A 90 17.28 1.10 -6.63
N SER A 91 16.95 2.39 -6.56
CA SER A 91 15.84 2.90 -5.76
C SER A 91 14.49 2.41 -6.31
N LEU A 92 14.30 2.45 -7.63
CA LEU A 92 13.10 1.94 -8.30
C LEU A 92 12.91 0.43 -8.05
N ARG A 93 13.96 -0.37 -8.25
CA ARG A 93 13.90 -1.83 -8.02
C ARG A 93 13.57 -2.16 -6.57
N ARG A 94 14.12 -1.42 -5.61
CA ARG A 94 13.84 -1.64 -4.18
C ARG A 94 12.38 -1.40 -3.83
N LEU A 95 11.73 -0.42 -4.46
CA LEU A 95 10.33 -0.10 -4.23
C LEU A 95 9.39 -1.10 -4.92
N PHE A 96 9.79 -1.65 -6.08
CA PHE A 96 9.04 -2.67 -6.80
C PHE A 96 8.94 -4.03 -6.07
N VAL A 97 10.03 -4.52 -5.48
CA VAL A 97 10.08 -5.84 -4.81
C VAL A 97 9.14 -5.94 -3.61
N LYS A 98 8.67 -4.80 -3.08
CA LYS A 98 7.82 -4.76 -1.90
C LYS A 98 6.32 -4.95 -2.20
N ILE A 99 5.94 -4.91 -3.48
CA ILE A 99 4.58 -5.20 -3.92
C ILE A 99 4.57 -6.66 -4.42
N PRO A 100 3.99 -7.60 -3.65
CA PRO A 100 3.90 -8.97 -4.12
C PRO A 100 3.11 -9.00 -5.44
N PRO A 101 3.51 -9.84 -6.41
CA PRO A 101 2.72 -10.01 -7.63
C PRO A 101 1.32 -10.48 -7.22
N CYS A 102 0.30 -9.75 -7.64
CA CYS A 102 -1.08 -10.21 -7.52
C CYS A 102 -1.19 -11.48 -8.39
N SER A 103 -1.30 -12.61 -7.70
CA SER A 103 -1.26 -13.97 -8.24
C SER A 103 -2.50 -14.36 -9.02
#